data_AF-A0A524HI80-F1
#
_entry.id   AF-A0A524HI80-F1
#
_cell.length_a   1.000
_cell.length_b   1.000
_cell.length_c   1.000
_cell.angle_alpha   90.00
_cell.angle_beta   90.00
_cell.angle_gamma   90.00
#
_symmetry.space_group_name_H-M   'P 1'
#
loop_
_entity.id
_entity.type
_entity.pdbx_description
1 polymer ?
#
loop_
_entity_poly.entity_id
_entity_poly.type
_entity_poly.pdbx_seq_one_letter_code
_entity_poly.pdbx_strand_id
1 'polypeptide(L)' 'MGIQNWSEDIILVDLPQEPNMGDELKTVIEMVRDRGDCEVVADFSEVDIITSSSISKLLKLRKLLADC' A
#
# COMPACT_ATOMS: atom_id res chain seq x y z
N MET A 1 9.60 -4.06 -6.94
CA MET A 1 9.12 -5.00 -5.92
C MET A 1 9.70 -4.57 -4.58
N GLY A 2 8.94 -3.75 -3.86
CA GLY A 2 9.30 -3.17 -2.56
C GLY A 2 8.41 -3.68 -1.42
N ILE A 3 7.64 -4.76 -1.65
CA ILE A 3 6.75 -5.32 -0.63
C ILE A 3 7.50 -6.38 0.18
N GLN A 4 7.50 -6.22 1.49
CA GLN A 4 8.12 -7.12 2.45
C GLN A 4 7.09 -7.52 3.51
N ASN A 5 7.07 -8.79 3.93
CA ASN A 5 6.28 -9.22 5.09
C ASN A 5 7.20 -9.21 6.31
N TRP A 6 6.96 -8.30 7.25
CA TRP A 6 7.79 -8.15 8.46
C TRP A 6 7.34 -9.08 9.59
N SER A 7 6.06 -9.47 9.61
CA SER A 7 5.48 -10.54 10.43
C SER A 7 4.36 -11.25 9.65
N GLU A 8 3.65 -12.20 10.26
CA GLU A 8 2.47 -12.82 9.63
C GLU A 8 1.41 -11.76 9.27
N ASP A 9 1.32 -10.70 10.07
CA ASP A 9 0.26 -9.69 9.99
C ASP A 9 0.74 -8.31 9.52
N ILE A 10 2.03 -8.07 9.33
CA ILE A 10 2.57 -6.76 8.92
C ILE A 10 3.15 -6.80 7.51
N ILE A 11 2.62 -5.94 6.64
CA ILE A 11 3.10 -5.71 5.28
C ILE A 11 3.84 -4.36 5.25
N LEU A 12 5.15 -4.38 4.98
CA LEU A 12 5.90 -3.19 4.60
C LEU A 12 5.82 -3.01 3.08
N VAL A 13 5.61 -1.78 2.63
CA VAL A 13 5.60 -1.38 1.23
C VAL A 13 6.53 -0.21 1.03
N ASP A 14 7.61 -0.43 0.29
CA ASP A 14 8.47 0.62 -0.23
C ASP A 14 7.82 1.20 -1.50
N LEU A 15 7.24 2.40 -1.40
CA LEU A 15 6.52 3.00 -2.51
C LEU A 15 7.49 3.56 -3.55
N PRO A 16 7.42 3.09 -4.80
CA PRO A 16 8.24 3.66 -5.86
C PRO A 16 7.68 5.02 -6.31
N GLN A 17 8.47 5.76 -7.08
CA GLN A 17 8.00 6.96 -7.74
C GLN A 17 6.89 6.66 -8.77
N GLU A 18 6.11 7.69 -9.11
CA GLU A 18 5.20 7.63 -10.25
C GLU A 18 5.97 7.36 -11.55
N PRO A 19 5.40 6.58 -12.50
CA PRO A 19 4.03 6.06 -12.51
C PRO A 19 3.82 4.72 -11.76
N ASN A 20 4.90 4.13 -11.24
CA ASN A 20 4.88 2.76 -10.71
C ASN A 20 4.16 2.64 -9.36
N MET A 21 4.06 3.74 -8.61
CA MET A 21 3.34 3.79 -7.33
C MET A 21 1.92 3.24 -7.45
N GLY A 22 1.23 3.56 -8.56
CA GLY A 22 -0.15 3.15 -8.77
C GLY A 22 -0.32 1.63 -8.79
N ASP A 23 0.64 0.92 -9.37
CA ASP A 23 0.62 -0.53 -9.46
C ASP A 23 0.99 -1.18 -8.13
N GLU A 24 2.01 -0.65 -7.43
CA GLU A 24 2.40 -1.15 -6.11
C GLU A 24 1.22 -1.02 -5.12
N LEU A 25 0.57 0.15 -5.07
CA LEU A 25 -0.61 0.37 -4.23
C LEU A 25 -1.77 -0.56 -4.59
N LYS A 26 -1.94 -0.88 -5.88
CA LYS A 26 -2.98 -1.82 -6.31
C LYS A 26 -2.68 -3.23 -5.78
N THR A 27 -1.44 -3.69 -5.88
CA THR A 27 -1.02 -4.99 -5.35
C THR A 27 -1.26 -5.09 -3.86
N VAL A 28 -0.91 -4.06 -3.08
CA VAL A 28 -1.09 -4.05 -1.63
C VAL A 28 -2.56 -4.09 -1.24
N ILE A 29 -3.41 -3.33 -1.94
CA ILE A 29 -4.86 -3.37 -1.74
C ILE A 29 -5.44 -4.77 -1.98
N GLU A 30 -4.94 -5.48 -2.98
CA GLU A 30 -5.34 -6.87 -3.25
C GLU A 30 -4.86 -7.81 -2.14
N MET A 31 -3.62 -7.68 -1.68
CA MET A 31 -3.07 -8.47 -0.58
C MET A 31 -3.84 -8.28 0.74
N VAL A 32 -4.14 -7.04 1.13
CA VAL A 32 -4.89 -6.73 2.36
C VAL A 32 -6.29 -7.32 2.30
N ARG A 33 -6.97 -7.16 1.16
CA ARG A 33 -8.32 -7.71 0.96
C ARG A 33 -8.34 -9.23 1.07
N ASP A 34 -7.33 -9.90 0.54
CA ASP A 34 -7.30 -11.36 0.46
C ASP A 34 -6.82 -12.01 1.78
N ARG A 35 -5.94 -11.34 2.55
CA ARG A 35 -5.49 -11.83 3.88
C ARG A 35 -6.51 -11.57 4.98
N GLY A 36 -7.07 -10.35 5.04
CA GLY A 36 -7.81 -9.88 6.22
C GLY A 36 -6.90 -9.66 7.43
N ASP A 37 -7.33 -8.81 8.37
CA ASP A 37 -6.69 -8.57 9.69
C ASP A 37 -5.15 -8.41 9.63
N CYS A 38 -4.67 -7.47 8.82
CA CYS A 38 -3.24 -7.17 8.70
C CYS A 38 -2.98 -5.66 8.73
N GLU A 39 -1.80 -5.29 9.20
CA GLU A 39 -1.30 -3.92 9.27
C GLU A 39 -0.40 -3.62 8.08
N VAL A 40 -0.42 -2.36 7.63
CA VAL A 40 0.41 -1.90 6.51
C VAL A 40 1.27 -0.72 6.93
N VAL A 41 2.57 -0.84 6.72
CA VAL A 41 3.54 0.25 6.81
C VAL A 41 3.94 0.65 5.40
N ALA A 42 3.62 1.87 4.99
CA ALA A 42 4.00 2.41 3.69
C ALA A 42 5.16 3.38 3.85
N ASP A 43 6.30 3.06 3.26
CA ASP A 43 7.46 3.94 3.19
C ASP A 43 7.37 4.85 1.96
N PHE A 44 7.37 6.16 2.20
CA PHE A 44 7.31 7.21 1.19
C PHE A 44 8.68 7.89 0.98
N SER A 45 9.77 7.39 1.58
CA SER A 45 11.06 8.08 1.60
C SER A 45 11.62 8.39 0.22
N GLU A 46 11.31 7.57 -0.80
CA GLU A 46 11.76 7.75 -2.19
C GLU A 46 10.71 8.47 -3.08
N VAL A 47 9.59 8.93 -2.50
CA VAL A 47 8.46 9.52 -3.24
C VAL A 47 8.58 11.04 -3.30
N ASP A 48 8.73 11.58 -4.51
CA ASP A 48 8.74 13.03 -4.75
C ASP A 48 7.36 13.63 -5.04
N ILE A 49 6.49 12.88 -5.72
CA ILE A 49 5.19 13.37 -6.21
C ILE A 49 4.10 12.36 -5.85
N ILE A 50 3.00 12.87 -5.30
CA ILE A 50 1.76 12.13 -5.10
C ILE A 50 0.69 12.73 -6.01
N THR A 51 0.00 11.89 -6.77
CA THR A 51 -1.07 12.30 -7.68
C THR A 51 -2.45 12.03 -7.08
N SER A 52 -3.51 12.61 -7.66
CA SER A 52 -4.90 12.29 -7.29
C SER A 52 -5.22 10.79 -7.43
N SER A 53 -4.54 10.10 -8.35
CA SER A 53 -4.67 8.66 -8.57
C SER A 53 -4.06 7.86 -7.43
N SER A 54 -2.88 8.24 -6.93
CA SER A 54 -2.25 7.60 -5.77
C SER A 54 -3.02 7.90 -4.48
N ILE A 55 -3.49 9.14 -4.27
CA ILE A 55 -4.35 9.50 -3.11
C ILE A 55 -5.62 8.64 -3.09
N SER A 56 -6.28 8.47 -4.23
CA SER A 56 -7.51 7.69 -4.32
C SER A 56 -7.28 6.21 -3.95
N LYS A 57 -6.12 5.64 -4.32
CA LYS A 57 -5.73 4.28 -3.92
C LYS A 57 -5.38 4.19 -2.44
N LEU A 58 -4.65 5.17 -1.89
CA LEU A 58 -4.35 5.23 -0.45
C LEU A 58 -5.62 5.33 0.41
N LEU A 59 -6.60 6.13 -0.02
CA LEU A 59 -7.90 6.20 0.65
C LEU A 59 -8.65 4.86 0.62
N LYS A 60 -8.57 4.14 -0.51
CA LYS A 60 -9.14 2.79 -0.64
C LYS A 60 -8.44 1.80 0.28
N LEU A 61 -7.11 1.83 0.35
CA LEU A 61 -6.32 1.00 1.26
C LEU A 61 -6.69 1.26 2.72
N ARG A 62 -6.71 2.54 3.15
CA ARG A 62 -7.13 2.93 4.50
C ARG A 62 -8.53 2.43 4.85
N LYS A 63 -9.47 2.52 3.90
CA LYS A 63 -10.85 2.04 4.12
C LYS A 63 -10.87 0.54 4.37
N LEU A 64 -10.13 -0.25 3.59
CA LEU A 64 -10.04 -1.70 3.81
C LEU A 64 -9.45 -2.04 5.18
N LEU A 65 -8.41 -1.33 5.61
CA LEU A 65 -7.77 -1.55 6.90
C LEU A 65 -8.63 -1.11 8.10
N ALA A 66 -9.58 -0.19 7.91
CA ALA A 66 -10.45 0.32 8.98
C ALA A 66 -11.80 -0.41 9.05
N ASP A 67 -12.26 -1.00 7.95
CA ASP A 67 -13.55 -1.68 7.83
C ASP A 67 -13.44 -3.21 8.02
N CYS A 68 -12.22 -3.76 8.06
CA CYS A 68 -11.94 -5.17 8.32
C CYS A 68 -11.68 -5.45 9.80
#